data_AF-A0A7C1X425-F1
#
_entry.id   AF-A0A7C1X425-F1
#
_cell.length_a   1.000
_cell.length_b   1.000
_cell.length_c   1.000
_cell.angle_alpha   90.00
_cell.angle_beta   90.00
_cell.angle_gamma   90.00
#
_symmetry.space_group_name_H-M   'P 1'
#
loop_
_entity.id
_entity.type
_entity.pdbx_description
1 polymer ?
#
loop_
_entity_poly.entity_id
_entity_poly.type
_entity_poly.pdbx_seq_one_letter_code
_entity_poly.pdbx_strand_id
1 'polypeptide(L)'
;MINLEEIKNKILKEKEEILALLENLEKEEQEVLKEDVYETSDLANKYEAREDLHFQKEVLEKRLEILERVLKKIDEGTHGKCEKCGQTIEEKRIILDPSALYCRKCSEKFLA
;
A
#
# COMPACT_ATOMS: atom_id res chain seq x y z
N MET A 1 10.68 -4.93 -23.95
CA MET A 1 11.01 -5.98 -22.95
C MET A 1 10.87 -5.36 -21.59
N ILE A 2 10.06 -5.96 -20.72
CA ILE A 2 9.95 -5.56 -19.32
C ILE A 2 11.23 -5.98 -18.59
N ASN A 3 11.92 -5.03 -17.95
CA ASN A 3 13.06 -5.33 -17.09
C ASN A 3 12.57 -5.59 -15.66
N LEU A 4 12.46 -6.88 -15.29
CA LEU A 4 11.98 -7.30 -13.97
C LEU A 4 12.88 -6.82 -12.83
N GLU A 5 14.18 -6.66 -13.07
CA GLU A 5 15.13 -6.23 -12.05
C GLU A 5 14.96 -4.73 -11.73
N GLU A 6 14.71 -3.91 -12.75
CA GLU A 6 14.37 -2.50 -12.55
C GLU A 6 13.02 -2.33 -11.83
N ILE A 7 12.02 -3.15 -12.17
CA ILE A 7 10.73 -3.16 -11.47
C ILE A 7 10.91 -3.56 -10.01
N LYS A 8 11.66 -4.63 -9.75
CA LYS A 8 11.94 -5.10 -8.39
C LYS A 8 12.59 -4.01 -7.55
N ASN A 9 13.61 -3.34 -8.09
CA ASN A 9 14.29 -2.25 -7.39
C ASN A 9 13.36 -1.06 -7.10
N LYS A 10 12.47 -0.69 -8.04
CA LYS A 10 11.46 0.35 -7.80
C LYS A 10 10.50 -0.02 -6.68
N ILE A 11 9.99 -1.25 -6.70
CA ILE A 11 9.05 -1.75 -5.69
C ILE A 11 9.72 -1.86 -4.31
N LEU A 12 10.99 -2.30 -4.24
CA LEU A 12 11.74 -2.34 -2.99
C LEU A 12 11.93 -0.95 -2.39
N LYS A 13 12.28 0.04 -3.23
CA LYS A 13 12.40 1.43 -2.79
C LYS A 13 11.07 1.97 -2.26
N GLU A 14 9.97 1.73 -2.96
CA GLU A 14 8.64 2.14 -2.51
C GLU A 14 8.25 1.46 -1.20
N LYS A 15 8.58 0.16 -1.04
CA LYS A 15 8.37 -0.58 0.21
C LYS A 15 9.15 0.07 1.37
N GLU A 16 10.42 0.41 1.18
CA GLU A 16 11.24 1.08 2.20
C GLU A 16 10.66 2.44 2.58
N GLU A 17 10.20 3.23 1.62
CA GLU A 17 9.54 4.52 1.85
C GLU A 17 8.26 4.34 2.68
N ILE A 18 7.41 3.37 2.34
CA ILE A 18 6.17 3.09 3.10
C ILE A 18 6.48 2.64 4.53
N LEU A 19 7.49 1.80 4.74
CA LEU A 19 7.89 1.37 6.08
C LEU A 19 8.34 2.56 6.93
N ALA A 20 9.11 3.48 6.35
CA ALA A 20 9.52 4.70 7.03
C ALA A 20 8.32 5.61 7.38
N LEU A 21 7.34 5.72 6.48
CA LEU A 21 6.10 6.46 6.74
C LEU A 21 5.28 5.83 7.87
N LEU A 22 5.13 4.50 7.88
CA LEU A 22 4.45 3.78 8.95
C LEU A 22 5.11 4.00 10.31
N GLU A 23 6.45 3.95 10.36
CA GLU A 23 7.19 4.22 11.60
C GLU A 23 6.96 5.66 12.11
N ASN A 24 6.87 6.64 11.21
CA ASN A 24 6.58 8.02 11.60
C ASN A 24 5.15 8.18 12.12
N LEU A 25 4.16 7.57 11.45
CA LEU A 25 2.77 7.60 11.91
C LEU A 25 2.61 6.93 13.28
N GLU A 26 3.36 5.86 13.56
CA GLU A 26 3.35 5.22 14.88
C GLU A 26 3.91 6.14 15.98
N LYS A 27 4.93 6.94 15.67
CA LYS A 27 5.45 7.96 16.60
C LYS A 27 4.42 9.07 16.84
N GLU A 28 3.78 9.55 15.77
CA GLU A 28 2.74 10.57 15.85
C GLU A 28 1.53 10.10 16.67
N GLU A 29 1.05 8.86 16.45
CA GLU A 29 -0.02 8.28 17.26
C GLU A 29 0.35 8.21 18.74
N GLN A 30 1.60 7.84 19.06
CA GLN A 30 2.08 7.82 20.45
C GLN A 30 2.13 9.22 21.07
N GLU A 31 2.47 10.26 20.30
CA GLU A 31 2.46 11.64 20.77
C GLU A 31 1.03 12.12 21.06
N VAL A 32 0.11 11.90 20.13
CA VAL A 32 -1.32 12.19 20.31
C VAL A 32 -1.87 11.48 21.55
N LEU A 33 -1.49 10.22 21.78
CA LEU A 33 -1.93 9.47 22.97
C LEU A 33 -1.39 10.04 24.29
N LYS A 34 -0.17 10.57 24.30
CA LYS A 34 0.47 11.17 25.50
C LYS A 34 -0.06 12.56 25.84
N GLU A 35 -0.70 13.24 24.90
CA GLU A 35 -1.21 14.59 25.11
C GLU A 35 -2.32 14.61 26.18
N ASP A 36 -2.15 15.45 27.21
CA ASP A 36 -3.12 15.64 28.28
C ASP A 36 -4.34 16.41 27.76
N VAL A 37 -5.53 15.97 28.17
CA VAL A 37 -6.81 16.56 27.74
C VAL A 37 -7.38 17.35 28.90
N TYR A 38 -7.55 18.66 28.72
CA TYR A 38 -8.06 19.56 29.75
C TYR A 38 -9.52 19.97 29.47
N GLU A 39 -9.91 20.08 28.20
CA GLU A 39 -11.27 20.44 27.79
C GLU A 39 -11.93 19.36 26.91
N THR A 40 -13.27 19.38 26.85
CA THR A 40 -14.01 18.45 25.98
C THR A 40 -13.74 18.70 24.49
N SER A 41 -13.36 19.93 24.11
CA SER A 41 -12.93 20.26 22.75
C SER A 41 -11.60 19.58 22.41
N ASP A 42 -10.66 19.55 23.35
CA ASP A 42 -9.36 18.88 23.17
C ASP A 42 -9.55 17.37 22.99
N LEU A 43 -10.52 16.79 23.70
CA LEU A 43 -10.88 15.38 23.53
C LEU A 43 -11.39 15.09 22.12
N ALA A 44 -12.27 15.94 21.57
CA ALA A 44 -12.79 15.78 20.22
C ALA A 44 -11.67 15.86 19.17
N ASN A 45 -10.81 16.89 19.27
CA ASN A 45 -9.65 17.06 18.39
C ASN A 45 -8.71 15.84 18.43
N LYS A 46 -8.47 15.28 19.63
CA LYS A 46 -7.64 14.09 19.81
C LYS A 46 -8.24 12.84 19.14
N TYR A 47 -9.56 12.68 19.19
CA TYR A 47 -10.24 11.58 18.50
C TYR A 47 -10.16 11.73 16.98
N GLU A 48 -10.41 12.92 16.45
CA GLU A 48 -10.31 13.21 15.01
C GLU A 48 -8.88 12.95 14.50
N ALA A 49 -7.87 13.48 15.18
CA ALA A 49 -6.47 13.25 14.83
C ALA A 49 -6.11 11.76 14.83
N ARG A 50 -6.59 10.99 15.80
CA ARG A 50 -6.35 9.55 15.86
C ARG A 50 -7.05 8.80 14.72
N GLU A 51 -8.26 9.20 14.37
CA GLU A 51 -9.00 8.60 13.26
C GLU A 51 -8.28 8.85 11.92
N ASP A 52 -7.81 10.08 11.70
CA ASP A 52 -7.01 10.44 10.52
C ASP A 52 -5.71 9.62 10.42
N LEU A 53 -4.99 9.46 11.54
CA LEU A 53 -3.79 8.62 11.59
C LEU A 53 -4.10 7.16 11.28
N HIS A 54 -5.20 6.63 11.81
CA HIS A 54 -5.64 5.26 11.55
C HIS A 54 -5.95 5.04 10.07
N PHE A 55 -6.67 5.96 9.42
CA PHE A 55 -6.94 5.87 7.99
C PHE A 55 -5.67 5.92 7.14
N GLN A 56 -4.72 6.81 7.48
CA GLN A 56 -3.44 6.88 6.79
C GLN A 56 -2.65 5.57 6.92
N LYS A 57 -2.62 4.98 8.13
CA LYS A 57 -1.97 3.70 8.39
C LYS A 57 -2.60 2.58 7.55
N GLU A 58 -3.92 2.47 7.55
CA GLU A 58 -4.64 1.43 6.80
C GLU A 58 -4.35 1.49 5.28
N VAL A 59 -4.28 2.70 4.71
CA VAL A 59 -3.96 2.89 3.29
C VAL A 59 -2.52 2.43 2.99
N LEU A 60 -1.56 2.80 3.83
CA LEU A 60 -0.17 2.42 3.68
C LEU A 60 0.05 0.91 3.86
N GLU A 61 -0.61 0.29 4.84
CA GLU A 61 -0.55 -1.16 5.08
C GLU A 61 -1.11 -1.96 3.89
N LYS A 62 -2.26 -1.53 3.33
CA LYS A 62 -2.80 -2.14 2.11
C LYS A 62 -1.85 -2.00 0.93
N ARG A 63 -1.19 -0.83 0.78
CA ARG A 63 -0.20 -0.63 -0.27
C ARG A 63 1.01 -1.54 -0.07
N LEU A 64 1.52 -1.63 1.16
CA LEU A 64 2.63 -2.50 1.53
C LEU A 64 2.33 -3.96 1.19
N GLU A 65 1.15 -4.45 1.55
CA GLU A 65 0.70 -5.81 1.23
C GLU A 65 0.70 -6.07 -0.29
N ILE A 66 0.24 -5.10 -1.09
CA ILE A 66 0.28 -5.21 -2.56
C ILE A 66 1.73 -5.33 -3.04
N LEU A 67 2.64 -4.47 -2.57
CA LEU A 67 4.05 -4.51 -2.98
C LEU A 67 4.72 -5.84 -2.60
N GLU A 68 4.45 -6.37 -1.41
CA GLU A 68 4.98 -7.66 -0.97
C GLU A 68 4.49 -8.82 -1.83
N ARG A 69 3.20 -8.84 -2.20
CA ARG A 69 2.66 -9.83 -3.13
C ARG A 69 3.31 -9.73 -4.51
N VAL A 70 3.54 -8.51 -5.01
CA VAL A 70 4.20 -8.31 -6.31
C VAL A 70 5.64 -8.79 -6.25
N LEU A 71 6.41 -8.45 -5.21
CA LEU A 71 7.78 -8.92 -5.01
C LEU A 71 7.85 -10.45 -4.99
N LYS A 72 6.95 -11.09 -4.24
CA LYS A 72 6.85 -12.55 -4.19
C LYS A 72 6.61 -13.15 -5.57
N LYS A 73 5.74 -12.55 -6.39
CA LYS A 73 5.51 -12.99 -7.77
C LYS A 73 6.70 -12.78 -8.70
N ILE A 74 7.49 -11.73 -8.49
CA ILE A 74 8.75 -11.53 -9.22
C ILE A 74 9.71 -12.67 -8.90
N ASP A 75 9.85 -12.99 -7.62
CA ASP A 75 10.74 -14.06 -7.15
C ASP A 75 10.29 -15.45 -7.62
N GLU A 76 8.98 -15.69 -7.69
CA GLU A 76 8.40 -16.93 -8.24
C GLU A 76 8.40 -17.00 -9.77
N GLY A 77 8.76 -15.92 -10.48
CA GLY A 77 8.67 -15.83 -11.94
C GLY A 77 7.22 -15.82 -12.47
N THR A 78 6.24 -15.53 -11.62
CA THR A 78 4.81 -15.47 -11.95
C THR A 78 4.29 -14.03 -12.11
N HIS A 79 5.17 -13.03 -12.04
CA HIS A 79 4.85 -11.63 -12.29
C HIS A 79 4.11 -11.47 -13.63
N GLY A 80 3.02 -10.69 -13.60
CA GLY A 80 2.17 -10.47 -14.77
C GLY A 80 1.09 -11.54 -14.95
N LYS A 81 0.84 -12.40 -13.95
CA LYS A 81 -0.37 -13.24 -13.88
C LYS A 81 -1.38 -12.67 -12.88
N CYS A 82 -2.66 -12.64 -13.27
CA CYS A 82 -3.77 -12.18 -12.45
C CYS A 82 -3.99 -13.12 -11.25
N GLU A 83 -4.08 -12.60 -10.02
CA GLU A 83 -4.35 -13.43 -8.83
C GLU A 83 -5.73 -14.10 -8.86
N LYS A 84 -6.72 -13.46 -9.51
CA LYS A 84 -8.11 -13.91 -9.47
C LYS A 84 -8.43 -14.98 -10.51
N CYS A 85 -7.91 -14.83 -11.73
CA CYS A 85 -8.25 -15.72 -12.85
C CYS A 85 -7.04 -16.46 -13.44
N GLY A 86 -5.82 -16.19 -12.98
CA GLY A 86 -4.59 -16.80 -13.49
C GLY A 86 -4.18 -16.35 -14.90
N GLN A 87 -4.99 -15.52 -15.58
CA GLN A 87 -4.67 -15.03 -16.92
C GLN A 87 -3.54 -14.00 -16.89
N THR A 88 -2.81 -13.89 -18.00
CA THR A 88 -1.77 -12.86 -18.18
C THR A 88 -2.38 -11.46 -18.10
N ILE A 89 -1.75 -10.59 -17.34
CA ILE A 89 -2.06 -9.17 -17.22
C ILE A 89 -1.51 -8.45 -18.45
N GLU A 90 -2.29 -7.54 -19.01
CA GLU A 90 -1.89 -6.82 -20.22
C GLU A 90 -0.57 -6.07 -20.01
N GLU A 91 0.40 -6.22 -20.93
CA GLU A 91 1.73 -5.61 -20.79
C GLU A 91 1.64 -4.08 -20.61
N LYS A 92 0.73 -3.43 -21.33
CA LYS A 92 0.44 -1.99 -21.19
C LYS A 92 0.04 -1.61 -19.76
N ARG A 93 -0.65 -2.51 -19.04
CA ARG A 93 -1.05 -2.29 -17.65
C ARG A 93 0.15 -2.42 -16.71
N ILE A 94 0.99 -3.43 -16.92
CA ILE A 94 2.22 -3.61 -16.14
C ILE A 94 3.18 -2.42 -16.34
N ILE A 95 3.25 -1.87 -17.55
CA ILE A 95 4.08 -0.69 -17.84
C ILE A 95 3.55 0.56 -17.11
N LEU A 96 2.22 0.73 -17.03
CA LEU A 96 1.59 1.84 -16.32
C LEU A 96 1.67 1.68 -14.80
N ASP A 97 1.40 0.48 -14.32
CA ASP A 97 1.43 0.11 -12.91
C ASP A 97 2.12 -1.26 -12.76
N PRO A 98 3.43 -1.26 -12.44
CA PRO A 98 4.19 -2.49 -12.20
C PRO A 98 3.67 -3.31 -11.02
N SER A 99 2.88 -2.70 -10.12
CA SER A 99 2.29 -3.36 -8.96
C SER A 99 0.93 -4.02 -9.25
N ALA A 100 0.49 -4.05 -10.51
CA ALA A 100 -0.80 -4.59 -10.88
C ALA A 100 -0.93 -6.10 -10.57
N LEU A 101 -1.80 -6.45 -9.62
CA LEU A 101 -2.10 -7.85 -9.23
C LEU A 101 -3.23 -8.50 -10.05
N TYR A 102 -4.07 -7.70 -10.73
CA TYR A 102 -5.27 -8.15 -11.41
C TYR A 102 -5.31 -7.70 -12.87
N CYS A 103 -5.84 -8.54 -13.76
CA CYS A 103 -6.13 -8.15 -15.14
C CYS A 103 -7.30 -7.15 -15.19
N ARG A 104 -7.46 -6.44 -16.32
CA ARG A 104 -8.53 -5.46 -16.50
C ARG A 104 -9.92 -5.98 -16.14
N LYS A 105 -10.29 -7.17 -16.62
CA LYS A 105 -11.59 -7.79 -16.33
C LYS A 105 -11.82 -8.06 -14.85
N CYS A 106 -10.75 -8.34 -14.10
CA CYS A 106 -10.85 -8.63 -12.67
C CYS A 106 -10.81 -7.37 -11.81
N SER A 107 -10.12 -6.31 -12.26
CA SER A 107 -10.08 -5.03 -11.57
C SER A 107 -11.37 -4.22 -11.74
N GLU A 108 -12.03 -4.31 -12.90
CA GLU A 108 -13.31 -3.61 -13.14
C GLU A 108 -14.43 -4.11 -12.20
N LYS A 109 -14.28 -5.31 -11.61
CA LYS A 109 -15.23 -5.85 -10.62
C LYS A 109 -15.14 -5.22 -9.21
N PHE A 110 -14.24 -4.25 -8.99
CA PHE A 110 -14.09 -3.55 -7.71
C PHE A 110 -14.57 -2.08 -7.74
N LEU A 111 -15.03 -1.59 -8.89
CA LEU A 111 -15.52 -0.21 -9.09
C LEU A 111 -17.05 -0.14 -9.26
N ALA A 112 -17.79 -1.15 -8.81
CA ALA A 112 -19.25 -1.18 -8.81
C ALA A 112 -19.79 -1.20 -7.39
#